data_AF-A0A1A3GLB0-F1
#
_entry.id   AF-A0A1A3GLB0-F1
#
_cell.length_a   1.000
_cell.length_b   1.000
_cell.length_c   1.000
_cell.angle_alpha   90.00
_cell.angle_beta   90.00
_cell.angle_gamma   90.00
#
_symmetry.space_group_name_H-M   'P 1'
#
loop_
_entity.id
_entity.type
_entity.pdbx_description
1 polymer ?
#
loop_
_entity_poly.entity_id
_entity_poly.type
_entity_poly.pdbx_seq_one_letter_code
_entity_poly.pdbx_strand_id
1 'polypeptide(L)' 'MTAADYDDAMARARAALAVLKRAAAELSTPGHDAEAAGAVLRHLRDDLHRQDAPSVAEPTRR' A
#
# COMPACT_ATOMS: atom_id res chain seq x y z
N MET A 1 1.58 22.03 10.47
CA MET A 1 2.14 20.71 10.13
C MET A 1 3.41 20.55 10.94
N THR A 2 3.44 19.57 11.84
CA THR A 2 4.61 19.30 12.66
C THR A 2 5.63 18.47 11.88
N ALA A 3 6.88 18.41 12.36
CA ALA A 3 7.88 17.50 11.79
C ALA A 3 7.41 16.03 11.85
N ALA A 4 6.72 15.65 12.92
CA ALA A 4 6.14 14.31 13.07
C ALA A 4 5.06 14.01 12.02
N ASP A 5 4.17 14.98 11.72
CA ASP A 5 3.14 14.82 10.69
C ASP A 5 3.77 14.64 9.30
N TYR A 6 4.87 15.36 9.03
CA TYR A 6 5.60 15.26 7.78
C TYR A 6 6.30 13.90 7.64
N ASP A 7 6.98 13.45 8.70
CA ASP A 7 7.67 12.16 8.70
C ASP A 7 6.69 10.98 8.52
N ASP A 8 5.52 11.05 9.16
CA ASP A 8 4.45 10.07 8.97
C ASP A 8 3.91 10.08 7.53
N ALA A 9 3.64 11.27 6.97
CA ALA A 9 3.21 11.39 5.57
C ALA A 9 4.26 10.83 4.59
N MET A 10 5.55 11.09 4.86
CA MET A 10 6.64 10.54 4.05
C MET A 10 6.82 9.04 4.23
N ALA A 11 6.57 8.49 5.43
CA ALA A 11 6.56 7.05 5.67
C ALA A 11 5.44 6.37 4.88
N ARG A 12 4.22 6.92 4.92
CA ARG A 12 3.07 6.45 4.12
C ARG A 12 3.35 6.52 2.62
N ALA A 13 3.93 7.63 2.13
CA ALA A 13 4.29 7.78 0.73
C ALA A 13 5.32 6.72 0.26
N ARG A 14 6.32 6.41 1.09
CA ARG A 14 7.30 5.35 0.79
C ARG A 14 6.66 3.97 0.78
N ALA A 15 5.74 3.70 1.70
CA ALA A 15 5.02 2.43 1.77
C ALA A 15 4.12 2.23 0.53
N ALA A 16 3.40 3.27 0.10
CA ALA A 16 2.58 3.24 -1.12
C ALA A 16 3.44 2.99 -2.37
N LEU A 17 4.58 3.68 -2.48
CA LEU A 17 5.52 3.48 -3.58
C LEU A 17 6.06 2.04 -3.64
N ALA A 18 6.33 1.42 -2.49
CA ALA A 18 6.80 0.03 -2.45
C ALA A 18 5.74 -0.95 -2.97
N VAL A 19 4.48 -0.77 -2.58
CA VAL A 19 3.34 -1.60 -3.07
C VAL A 19 3.16 -1.42 -4.58
N LEU A 20 3.22 -0.18 -5.08
CA LEU A 20 3.12 0.09 -6.53
C LEU A 20 4.25 -0.57 -7.33
N LYS A 21 5.48 -0.50 -6.84
CA LYS A 21 6.63 -1.15 -7.48
C LYS A 21 6.46 -2.67 -7.54
N ARG A 22 5.95 -3.28 -6.47
CA ARG A 22 5.66 -4.72 -6.43
C ARG A 22 4.60 -5.11 -7.46
N ALA A 23 3.46 -4.41 -7.49
CA ALA A 23 2.39 -4.70 -8.44
C ALA A 23 2.86 -4.51 -9.89
N ALA A 24 3.67 -3.48 -10.17
CA ALA A 24 4.25 -3.26 -11.49
C ALA A 24 5.17 -4.41 -11.91
N ALA A 25 6.00 -4.94 -11.00
CA ALA A 25 6.86 -6.08 -11.28
C ALA A 25 6.07 -7.36 -11.55
N GLU A 26 5.02 -7.63 -10.76
CA GLU A 26 4.13 -8.77 -10.95
C GLU A 26 3.43 -8.70 -12.32
N LEU A 27 2.85 -7.55 -12.68
CA LEU A 27 2.18 -7.32 -13.96
C LEU A 27 3.11 -7.34 -15.18
N SER A 28 4.40 -7.01 -14.99
CA SER A 28 5.39 -7.04 -16.07
C SER A 28 5.89 -8.46 -16.39
N THR A 29 5.48 -9.47 -15.61
CA THR A 29 5.92 -10.85 -15.79
C THR A 29 5.27 -11.46 -17.05
N PRO A 30 6.04 -11.94 -18.03
CA PRO A 30 5.50 -12.58 -19.23
C PRO A 30 4.68 -13.82 -18.89
N GLY A 31 3.58 -14.05 -19.62
CA GLY A 31 2.71 -15.20 -19.40
C GLY A 31 1.67 -15.02 -18.30
N HIS A 32 1.52 -13.81 -17.76
CA HIS A 32 0.36 -13.46 -16.93
C HIS A 32 -0.92 -13.51 -17.77
N ASP A 33 -1.87 -14.32 -17.34
CA ASP A 33 -3.24 -14.28 -17.86
C ASP A 33 -4.03 -13.11 -17.25
N ALA A 34 -5.20 -12.84 -17.83
CA ALA A 34 -6.06 -11.74 -17.41
C ALA A 34 -6.61 -11.91 -15.98
N GLU A 35 -6.76 -13.15 -15.50
CA GLU A 35 -7.27 -13.43 -14.16
C GLU A 35 -6.21 -13.12 -13.08
N ALA A 36 -4.97 -13.54 -13.32
CA ALA A 36 -3.81 -13.24 -12.50
C ALA A 36 -3.56 -11.74 -12.43
N ALA A 37 -3.62 -11.04 -13.58
CA ALA A 37 -3.51 -9.58 -13.61
C ALA A 37 -4.64 -8.92 -12.82
N GLY A 38 -5.87 -9.43 -12.92
CA GLY A 38 -7.00 -8.97 -12.12
C GLY A 38 -6.81 -9.17 -10.62
N ALA A 39 -6.18 -10.27 -10.20
CA ALA A 39 -5.87 -10.52 -8.79
C ALA A 39 -4.82 -9.53 -8.26
N VAL A 40 -3.75 -9.27 -9.02
CA VAL A 40 -2.72 -8.28 -8.65
C VAL A 40 -3.33 -6.89 -8.47
N LEU A 41 -4.22 -6.47 -9.36
CA LEU A 41 -4.90 -5.17 -9.26
C LEU A 41 -5.85 -5.08 -8.05
N ARG A 42 -6.53 -6.18 -7.70
CA ARG A 42 -7.36 -6.23 -6.47
C ARG A 42 -6.50 -6.10 -5.22
N HIS A 43 -5.40 -6.85 -5.14
CA HIS A 43 -4.47 -6.75 -4.01
C HIS A 43 -3.84 -5.37 -3.90
N LEU A 44 -3.44 -4.76 -5.01
CA LEU A 44 -2.92 -3.39 -5.04
C LEU A 44 -3.93 -2.39 -4.43
N ARG A 45 -5.20 -2.47 -4.85
CA ARG A 45 -6.26 -1.60 -4.31
C ARG A 45 -6.44 -1.81 -2.81
N ASP A 46 -6.51 -3.05 -2.37
CA ASP A 46 -6.77 -3.39 -0.97
C ASP A 46 -5.58 -2.96 -0.07
N ASP A 47 -4.35 -3.10 -0.56
CA ASP A 47 -3.14 -2.65 0.14
C ASP A 47 -3.05 -1.12 0.24
N LEU A 48 -3.39 -0.39 -0.84
CA LEU A 48 -3.47 1.07 -0.81
C LEU A 48 -4.57 1.55 0.14
N HIS A 49 -5.74 0.90 0.13
CA HIS A 49 -6.83 1.26 1.02
C HIS A 49 -6.48 1.03 2.51
N ARG A 50 -5.73 -0.03 2.81
CA ARG A 50 -5.21 -0.28 4.17
C ARG A 50 -4.22 0.79 4.62
N GLN A 51 -3.43 1.37 3.71
CA GLN A 51 -2.48 2.42 4.03
C GLN A 51 -3.13 3.80 4.23
N ASP A 52 -4.27 4.04 3.60
CA ASP A 52 -5.09 5.25 3.81
C ASP A 52 -5.93 5.19 5.08
N ALA A 53 -6.15 4.00 5.64
CA ALA A 53 -6.81 3.86 6.93
C ALA A 53 -5.95 4.55 8.01
N PRO A 54 -6.49 5.51 8.77
CA PRO A 54 -5.75 6.10 9.87
C PRO A 54 -5.34 4.99 10.82
N SER A 55 -4.05 4.93 11.15
CA SER A 55 -3.53 4.07 12.20
C SER A 55 -4.10 4.56 13.52
N VAL A 56 -5.34 4.18 13.83
CA VAL A 56 -5.93 4.39 15.14
C VAL A 56 -5.14 3.47 16.05
N ALA A 57 -4.12 4.03 16.70
CA ALA A 57 -3.50 3.38 17.83
C ALA A 57 -4.62 3.05 18.82
N GLU A 58 -4.97 1.76 18.94
CA GLU A 58 -5.90 1.32 19.97
C GLU A 58 -5.34 1.80 21.32
N PRO A 59 -6.12 2.52 22.14
CA PRO A 59 -5.67 2.82 23.47
C PRO A 59 -5.62 1.49 24.22
N THR A 60 -4.41 1.00 24.46
CA THR A 60 -4.12 -0.08 25.41
C THR A 60 -4.79 0.27 26.74
N ARG A 61 -6.01 -0.25 26.97
CA ARG A 61 -6.65 -0.20 28.28
C ARG A 61 -5.92 -1.18 29.19
N ARG A 62 -5.23 -0.64 30.20
CA ARG A 62 -4.88 -1.35 31.43
C ARG A 62 -5.84 -0.92 32.53
#